data_AF-A0A1U7LU68-F1
#
_entry.id   AF-A0A1U7LU68-F1
#
_cell.length_a   1.000
_cell.length_b   1.000
_cell.length_c   1.000
_cell.angle_alpha   90.00
_cell.angle_beta   90.00
_cell.angle_gamma   90.00
#
_symmetry.space_group_name_H-M   'P 1'
#
loop_
_entity.id
_entity.type
_entity.pdbx_description
1 polymer ?
#
loop_
_entity_poly.entity_id
_entity_poly.type
_entity_poly.pdbx_seq_one_letter_code
_entity_poly.pdbx_strand_id
1 'polypeptide(L)'
;MENWEAIYRILDRIIHIPMHQYARYFERFTQMAVTRPITDLLPEDIIATFRDDVMNEPIPPPPSGQAFSAKRTEMEIEREIRLRIHNFHLEIYQKIQTETTKRWAFESEIKRPYFHVRELDEAQLVNWRKYLDFEEIEGNFKHIQFLYERCLVTCALYEEFWLRYARWMSAQVGRQEEVRLIYFRGSTCFAPMCRLSLRFQFALFEEAQGNLDFALGIYQSILDQLPGNLEAIMHIIHLHRRQDPKNYEKLIAIIKEYIDNPDTEPSIRGSLFAEWARVLWKFKGSPDDARALFQENVANYRDNRYFWINYLRFEMAQPVDVETEKDVFKKIYNVITLIRTKSHLPPLIVKDLSHLYMEYLLENATSPGVIQEYCRLDREVNGPWSIQTENKLRLTDNEDIASVEKRLRAENGHPGLLITEEDIRDGRNPYDKYFEQQGEIPPAPDSSANGV
;
A
#
# COMPACT_ATOMS: atom_id res chain seq x y z
N MET A 1 57.31 -9.62 3.00
CA MET A 1 56.90 -11.03 2.85
C MET A 1 55.39 -11.06 2.86
N GLU A 2 54.76 -11.63 1.84
CA GLU A 2 53.30 -11.80 1.83
C GLU A 2 52.88 -12.72 2.98
N ASN A 3 51.90 -12.29 3.77
CA ASN A 3 51.37 -13.10 4.86
C ASN A 3 50.43 -14.17 4.25
N TRP A 4 51.04 -15.25 3.76
CA TRP A 4 50.33 -16.32 3.07
C TRP A 4 49.27 -16.99 3.95
N GLU A 5 49.49 -17.10 5.25
CA GLU A 5 48.52 -17.66 6.21
C GLU A 5 47.23 -16.84 6.26
N ALA A 6 47.35 -15.50 6.33
CA ALA A 6 46.20 -14.61 6.28
C ALA A 6 45.43 -14.74 4.94
N ILE A 7 46.15 -14.87 3.82
CA ILE A 7 45.54 -15.07 2.49
C ILE A 7 44.72 -16.37 2.45
N TYR A 8 45.27 -17.46 2.98
CA TYR A 8 44.56 -18.75 3.02
C TYR A 8 43.30 -18.68 3.89
N ARG A 9 43.38 -18.07 5.08
CA ARG A 9 42.21 -17.87 5.95
C ARG A 9 41.11 -17.02 5.29
N ILE A 10 41.49 -16.04 4.46
CA ILE A 10 40.53 -15.25 3.68
C ILE A 10 39.88 -16.11 2.59
N LEU A 11 40.68 -16.88 1.85
CA LEU A 11 40.16 -17.77 0.81
C LEU A 11 39.21 -18.83 1.38
N ASP A 12 39.56 -19.42 2.53
CA ASP A 12 38.72 -20.35 3.25
C ASP A 12 37.37 -19.70 3.61
N ARG A 13 37.34 -18.45 4.07
CA ARG A 13 36.06 -17.74 4.30
C ARG A 13 35.30 -17.47 3.00
N ILE A 14 35.98 -17.13 1.91
CA ILE A 14 35.36 -16.79 0.62
C ILE A 14 34.68 -18.00 -0.02
N ILE A 15 35.28 -19.20 0.06
CA ILE A 15 34.70 -20.40 -0.57
C ILE A 15 33.34 -20.80 0.03
N HIS A 16 32.96 -20.24 1.18
CA HIS A 16 31.66 -20.45 1.81
C HIS A 16 30.60 -19.41 1.42
N ILE A 17 30.92 -18.43 0.58
CA ILE A 17 30.02 -17.34 0.19
C ILE A 17 29.58 -17.54 -1.27
N PRO A 18 28.26 -17.62 -1.55
CA PRO A 18 27.74 -17.63 -2.92
C PRO A 18 28.09 -16.32 -3.65
N MET A 19 28.91 -16.40 -4.69
CA MET A 19 29.32 -15.23 -5.49
C MET A 19 29.67 -15.64 -6.91
N HIS A 20 29.52 -14.73 -7.88
CA HIS A 20 29.72 -15.05 -9.31
C HIS A 20 31.09 -15.68 -9.63
N GLN A 21 32.19 -15.22 -9.02
CA GLN A 21 33.54 -15.73 -9.28
C GLN A 21 33.98 -16.86 -8.31
N TYR A 22 33.05 -17.58 -7.69
CA TYR A 22 33.36 -18.64 -6.71
C TYR A 22 34.39 -19.66 -7.22
N ALA A 23 34.28 -20.09 -8.48
CA ALA A 23 35.20 -21.06 -9.10
C ALA A 23 36.66 -20.61 -9.12
N ARG A 24 36.90 -19.32 -9.42
CA ARG A 24 38.26 -18.74 -9.43
C ARG A 24 38.88 -18.75 -8.04
N TYR A 25 38.10 -18.42 -7.00
CA TYR A 25 38.59 -18.42 -5.63
C TYR A 25 38.82 -19.84 -5.10
N PHE A 26 37.96 -20.79 -5.47
CA PHE A 26 38.12 -22.20 -5.12
C PHE A 26 39.35 -22.83 -5.77
N GLU A 27 39.63 -22.49 -7.04
CA GLU A 27 40.85 -22.94 -7.72
C GLU A 27 42.11 -22.42 -7.01
N ARG A 28 42.13 -21.11 -6.68
CA ARG A 28 43.24 -20.51 -5.93
C ARG A 28 43.39 -21.12 -4.53
N PHE A 29 42.29 -21.39 -3.84
CA PHE A 29 42.28 -22.08 -2.55
C PHE A 29 42.91 -23.47 -2.65
N THR A 30 42.51 -24.24 -3.65
CA THR A 30 43.01 -25.60 -3.88
C THR A 30 44.50 -25.62 -4.22
N GLN A 31 44.96 -24.71 -5.09
CA GLN A 31 46.38 -24.55 -5.42
C GLN A 31 47.23 -24.25 -4.18
N MET A 32 46.74 -23.39 -3.28
CA MET A 32 47.46 -23.07 -2.04
C MET A 32 47.42 -24.20 -1.02
N ALA A 33 46.33 -24.98 -0.96
CA ALA A 33 46.16 -26.09 -0.03
C ALA A 33 47.18 -27.23 -0.29
N VAL A 34 47.60 -27.45 -1.54
CA VAL A 34 48.59 -28.50 -1.90
C VAL A 34 49.92 -28.31 -1.17
N THR A 35 50.36 -27.06 -1.00
CA THR A 35 51.68 -26.74 -0.42
C THR A 35 51.70 -26.65 1.11
N ARG A 36 50.55 -26.81 1.77
CA ARG A 36 50.39 -26.60 3.21
C ARG A 36 50.39 -27.90 4.03
N PRO A 37 50.83 -27.84 5.30
CA PRO A 37 50.70 -28.97 6.21
C PRO A 37 49.22 -29.24 6.53
N ILE A 38 48.87 -30.50 6.79
CA ILE A 38 47.49 -30.92 7.04
C ILE A 38 46.86 -30.19 8.23
N THR A 39 47.66 -29.89 9.26
CA THR A 39 47.25 -29.17 10.48
C THR A 39 46.65 -27.79 10.21
N ASP A 40 47.00 -27.17 9.08
CA ASP A 40 46.58 -25.81 8.73
C ASP A 40 45.36 -25.79 7.80
N LEU A 41 44.96 -26.96 7.27
CA LEU A 41 43.89 -27.06 6.26
C LEU A 41 42.49 -27.14 6.88
N LEU A 42 42.36 -27.79 8.03
CA LEU A 42 41.10 -27.98 8.75
C LEU A 42 41.35 -27.97 10.28
N PRO A 43 40.30 -27.79 11.10
CA PRO A 43 40.37 -27.99 12.55
C PRO A 43 40.85 -29.40 12.92
N GLU A 44 41.63 -29.51 14.01
CA GLU A 44 42.21 -30.78 14.48
C GLU A 44 41.17 -31.88 14.71
N ASP A 45 39.98 -31.53 15.19
CA ASP A 45 38.88 -32.48 15.45
C ASP A 45 38.40 -33.19 14.17
N ILE A 46 38.31 -32.44 13.06
CA ILE A 46 37.85 -32.96 11.76
C ILE A 46 38.94 -33.81 11.14
N ILE A 47 40.21 -33.37 11.27
CA ILE A 47 41.37 -34.13 10.80
C ILE A 47 41.48 -35.46 11.56
N ALA A 48 41.28 -35.47 12.87
CA ALA A 48 41.30 -36.67 13.70
C ALA A 48 40.21 -37.66 13.27
N THR A 49 38.99 -37.18 13.02
CA THR A 49 37.89 -37.99 12.49
C THR A 49 38.27 -38.62 11.14
N PHE A 50 38.80 -37.82 10.20
CA PHE A 50 39.25 -38.36 8.92
C PHE A 50 40.41 -39.35 9.08
N ARG A 51 41.32 -39.14 10.02
CA ARG A 51 42.41 -40.07 10.29
C ARG A 51 41.87 -41.41 10.80
N ASP A 52 40.92 -41.39 11.74
CA ASP A 52 40.29 -42.60 12.27
C ASP A 52 39.53 -43.36 11.18
N ASP A 53 38.81 -42.65 10.32
CA ASP A 53 38.14 -43.24 9.16
C ASP A 53 39.12 -43.86 8.14
N VAL A 54 40.36 -43.32 8.01
CA VAL A 54 41.38 -43.90 7.09
C VAL A 54 41.90 -45.19 7.71
N MET A 55 42.12 -45.18 9.02
CA MET A 55 42.64 -46.33 9.76
C MET A 55 41.64 -47.49 9.83
N ASN A 56 40.34 -47.19 9.89
CA ASN A 56 39.27 -48.17 9.99
C ASN A 56 38.83 -48.77 8.64
N GLU A 57 39.25 -48.19 7.51
CA GLU A 57 38.87 -48.70 6.19
C GLU A 57 39.64 -49.98 5.81
N PRO A 58 38.94 -51.02 5.32
CA PRO A 58 39.58 -52.26 4.88
C PRO A 58 40.51 -52.00 3.69
N ILE A 59 41.73 -52.54 3.77
CA ILE A 59 42.75 -52.41 2.72
C ILE A 59 42.22 -53.13 1.47
N PRO A 60 42.08 -52.45 0.31
CA PRO A 60 41.64 -53.10 -0.91
C PRO A 60 42.63 -54.20 -1.31
N PRO A 61 42.15 -55.34 -1.84
CA PRO A 61 43.03 -56.43 -2.26
C PRO A 61 43.98 -55.92 -3.37
N PRO A 62 45.27 -56.25 -3.32
CA PRO A 62 46.23 -55.75 -4.28
C PRO A 62 45.90 -56.26 -5.69
N PRO A 63 46.11 -55.45 -6.75
CA PRO A 63 46.15 -55.99 -8.11
C PRO A 63 47.27 -57.03 -8.19
N SER A 64 46.89 -58.20 -8.73
CA SER A 64 47.67 -59.45 -8.78
C SER A 64 49.20 -59.27 -8.85
N GLY A 65 49.89 -59.62 -7.75
CA GLY A 65 51.33 -59.87 -7.73
C GLY A 65 52.18 -59.09 -6.71
N GLN A 66 51.62 -58.20 -5.89
CA GLN A 66 52.39 -57.47 -4.86
C GLN A 66 52.20 -58.03 -3.45
N ALA A 67 53.28 -57.98 -2.64
CA ALA A 67 53.30 -58.44 -1.25
C ALA A 67 52.33 -57.63 -0.37
N PHE A 68 51.56 -58.33 0.47
CA PHE A 68 50.60 -57.76 1.41
C PHE A 68 51.33 -57.00 2.54
N SER A 69 51.27 -55.67 2.54
CA SER A 69 51.61 -54.86 3.72
C SER A 69 50.39 -54.75 4.61
N ALA A 70 50.45 -55.31 5.82
CA ALA A 70 49.34 -55.26 6.79
C ALA A 70 49.11 -53.87 7.41
N LYS A 71 49.96 -52.88 7.13
CA LYS A 71 49.84 -51.50 7.60
C LYS A 71 49.97 -50.54 6.43
N ARG A 72 49.03 -49.59 6.30
CA ARG A 72 49.16 -48.44 5.40
C ARG A 72 50.42 -47.65 5.79
N THR A 73 51.21 -47.24 4.82
CA THR A 73 52.37 -46.36 5.09
C THR A 73 51.90 -44.96 5.50
N GLU A 74 52.71 -44.22 6.28
CA GLU A 74 52.34 -42.85 6.72
C GLU A 74 52.08 -41.93 5.51
N MET A 75 52.79 -42.12 4.40
CA MET A 75 52.58 -41.39 3.15
C MET A 75 51.24 -41.73 2.47
N GLU A 76 50.79 -42.99 2.55
CA GLU A 76 49.47 -43.39 2.04
C GLU A 76 48.35 -42.82 2.92
N ILE A 77 48.56 -42.80 4.25
CA ILE A 77 47.61 -42.20 5.20
C ILE A 77 47.49 -40.69 4.96
N GLU A 78 48.61 -39.97 4.82
CA GLU A 78 48.61 -38.54 4.50
C GLU A 78 47.93 -38.26 3.15
N ARG A 79 48.18 -39.08 2.12
CA ARG A 79 47.55 -38.94 0.81
C ARG A 79 46.03 -39.11 0.89
N GLU A 80 45.56 -40.12 1.62
CA GLU A 80 44.13 -40.40 1.78
C GLU A 80 43.43 -39.30 2.60
N ILE A 81 44.07 -38.81 3.66
CA ILE A 81 43.56 -37.66 4.43
C ILE A 81 43.45 -36.42 3.53
N ARG A 82 44.46 -36.12 2.71
CA ARG A 82 44.41 -35.00 1.75
C ARG A 82 43.30 -35.17 0.71
N LEU A 83 43.04 -36.40 0.26
CA LEU A 83 41.93 -36.69 -0.65
C LEU A 83 40.58 -36.41 0.02
N ARG A 84 40.40 -36.81 1.28
CA ARG A 84 39.16 -36.53 2.02
C ARG A 84 38.96 -35.05 2.32
N ILE A 85 40.03 -34.33 2.66
CA ILE A 85 39.99 -32.86 2.80
C ILE A 85 39.57 -32.21 1.48
N HIS A 86 40.12 -32.67 0.36
CA HIS A 86 39.71 -32.20 -0.95
C HIS A 86 38.23 -32.48 -1.23
N ASN A 87 37.75 -33.70 -0.95
CA ASN A 87 36.34 -34.07 -1.13
C ASN A 87 35.41 -33.23 -0.24
N PHE A 88 35.79 -33.00 1.02
CA PHE A 88 35.04 -32.12 1.93
C PHE A 88 34.87 -30.71 1.35
N HIS A 89 35.95 -30.11 0.85
CA HIS A 89 35.87 -28.80 0.20
C HIS A 89 35.15 -28.84 -1.15
N LEU A 90 35.20 -29.97 -1.87
CA LEU A 90 34.46 -30.17 -3.11
C LEU A 90 32.94 -30.23 -2.86
N GLU A 91 32.49 -30.82 -1.76
CA GLU A 91 31.08 -30.79 -1.34
C GLU A 91 30.61 -29.35 -1.05
N ILE A 92 31.44 -28.57 -0.35
CA ILE A 92 31.18 -27.14 -0.12
C ILE A 92 31.08 -26.41 -1.46
N TYR A 93 32.01 -26.66 -2.37
CA TYR A 93 32.00 -26.07 -3.72
C TYR A 93 30.71 -26.39 -4.48
N GLN A 94 30.27 -27.65 -4.48
CA GLN A 94 29.03 -28.07 -5.16
C GLN A 94 27.79 -27.40 -4.55
N LYS A 95 27.74 -27.30 -3.22
CA LYS A 95 26.67 -26.58 -2.52
C LYS A 95 26.64 -25.11 -2.93
N ILE A 96 27.80 -24.45 -2.94
CA ILE A 96 27.92 -23.03 -3.30
C ILE A 96 27.63 -22.80 -4.78
N GLN A 97 28.04 -23.71 -5.66
CA GLN A 97 27.67 -23.68 -7.08
C GLN A 97 26.14 -23.72 -7.25
N THR A 98 25.47 -24.62 -6.53
CA THR A 98 24.00 -24.75 -6.57
C THR A 98 23.34 -23.47 -6.08
N GLU A 99 23.75 -22.96 -4.90
CA GLU A 99 23.18 -21.75 -4.31
C GLU A 99 23.47 -20.48 -5.14
N THR A 100 24.62 -20.42 -5.81
CA THR A 100 24.99 -19.33 -6.74
C THR A 100 24.14 -19.41 -8.00
N THR A 101 23.94 -20.61 -8.55
CA THR A 101 23.15 -20.81 -9.79
C THR A 101 21.69 -20.41 -9.59
N LYS A 102 21.09 -20.76 -8.44
CA LYS A 102 19.74 -20.33 -8.07
C LYS A 102 19.59 -18.80 -8.09
N ARG A 103 20.56 -18.10 -7.48
CA ARG A 103 20.55 -16.63 -7.35
C ARG A 103 20.95 -15.91 -8.63
N TRP A 104 21.72 -16.57 -9.50
CA TRP A 104 22.20 -15.99 -10.75
C TRP A 104 21.06 -15.57 -11.69
N ALA A 105 19.93 -16.28 -11.67
CA ALA A 105 18.73 -15.91 -12.42
C ALA A 105 18.27 -14.49 -12.09
N PHE A 106 18.38 -14.06 -10.84
CA PHE A 106 18.01 -12.72 -10.39
C PHE A 106 19.17 -11.72 -10.51
N GLU A 107 20.37 -12.12 -10.09
CA GLU A 107 21.56 -11.26 -10.06
C GLU A 107 21.96 -10.79 -11.46
N SER A 108 21.79 -11.62 -12.49
CA SER A 108 22.11 -11.25 -13.88
C SER A 108 21.17 -10.18 -14.46
N GLU A 109 19.95 -10.04 -13.92
CA GLU A 109 18.98 -9.03 -14.34
C GLU A 109 19.20 -7.67 -13.63
N ILE A 110 20.01 -7.61 -12.57
CA ILE A 110 20.33 -6.37 -11.85
C ILE A 110 21.38 -5.57 -12.65
N LYS A 111 20.91 -4.72 -13.56
CA LYS A 111 21.78 -3.86 -14.38
C LYS A 111 22.43 -2.71 -13.60
N ARG A 112 21.77 -2.22 -12.54
CA ARG A 112 22.20 -1.04 -11.77
C ARG A 112 22.28 -1.38 -10.28
N PRO A 113 23.44 -1.85 -9.78
CA PRO A 113 23.60 -2.25 -8.37
C PRO A 113 23.92 -1.07 -7.42
N TYR A 114 23.81 0.17 -7.89
CA TYR A 114 24.10 1.39 -7.14
C TYR A 114 22.91 2.37 -7.20
N PHE A 115 22.89 3.33 -6.27
CA PHE A 115 21.85 4.36 -6.24
C PHE A 115 21.95 5.31 -7.43
N HIS A 116 20.81 5.63 -8.05
CA HIS A 116 20.70 6.70 -9.02
C HIS A 116 19.28 7.31 -8.98
N VAL A 117 19.18 8.62 -9.18
CA VAL A 117 17.92 9.40 -9.15
C VAL A 117 16.92 9.00 -10.25
N ARG A 118 17.38 8.33 -11.32
CA ARG A 118 16.48 7.91 -12.40
C ARG A 118 15.72 6.70 -11.93
N GLU A 119 14.43 6.68 -12.21
CA GLU A 119 13.58 5.54 -11.93
C GLU A 119 14.15 4.27 -12.59
N LEU A 120 13.99 3.15 -11.90
CA LEU A 120 14.26 1.82 -12.42
C LEU A 120 13.10 1.43 -13.35
N ASP A 121 13.43 0.67 -14.39
CA ASP A 121 12.43 0.07 -15.26
C ASP A 121 11.58 -0.93 -14.47
N GLU A 122 10.29 -1.05 -14.82
CA GLU A 122 9.37 -1.96 -14.14
C GLU A 122 9.89 -3.41 -14.10
N ALA A 123 10.59 -3.86 -15.15
CA ALA A 123 11.22 -5.17 -15.18
C ALA A 123 12.23 -5.39 -14.05
N GLN A 124 13.00 -4.35 -13.69
CA GLN A 124 13.97 -4.43 -12.59
C GLN A 124 13.27 -4.43 -11.23
N LEU A 125 12.19 -3.66 -11.07
CA LEU A 125 11.38 -3.67 -9.85
C LEU A 125 10.73 -5.03 -9.64
N VAL A 126 10.17 -5.62 -10.70
CA VAL A 126 9.62 -6.98 -10.69
C VAL A 126 10.69 -8.02 -10.33
N ASN A 127 11.91 -7.90 -10.88
CA ASN A 127 13.01 -8.78 -10.51
C ASN A 127 13.36 -8.67 -9.01
N TRP A 128 13.46 -7.45 -8.46
CA TRP A 128 13.69 -7.25 -7.03
C TRP A 128 12.58 -7.86 -6.16
N ARG A 129 11.31 -7.68 -6.54
CA ARG A 129 10.18 -8.30 -5.82
C ARG A 129 10.32 -9.83 -5.80
N LYS A 130 10.55 -10.45 -6.97
CA LYS A 130 10.74 -11.90 -7.09
C LYS A 130 11.97 -12.39 -6.31
N TYR A 131 13.07 -11.64 -6.33
CA TYR A 131 14.28 -12.03 -5.63
C TYR A 131 14.09 -11.99 -4.10
N LEU A 132 13.40 -10.96 -3.60
CA LEU A 132 13.01 -10.87 -2.19
C LEU A 132 12.04 -12.01 -1.81
N ASP A 133 11.05 -12.32 -2.64
CA ASP A 133 10.13 -13.46 -2.42
C ASP A 133 10.92 -14.78 -2.30
N PHE A 134 11.90 -14.99 -3.18
CA PHE A 134 12.75 -16.18 -3.17
C PHE A 134 13.60 -16.29 -1.89
N GLU A 135 14.31 -15.23 -1.49
CA GLU A 135 15.14 -15.28 -0.28
C GLU A 135 14.30 -15.38 1.00
N GLU A 136 13.10 -14.79 1.05
CA GLU A 136 12.23 -14.93 2.22
C GLU A 136 11.79 -16.37 2.47
N ILE A 137 11.74 -17.20 1.41
CA ILE A 137 11.35 -18.61 1.48
C ILE A 137 12.57 -19.52 1.76
N GLU A 138 13.67 -19.36 1.01
CA GLU A 138 14.83 -20.25 1.10
C GLU A 138 15.94 -19.75 2.04
N GLY A 139 16.04 -18.44 2.22
CA GLY A 139 17.15 -17.76 2.87
C GLY A 139 17.12 -17.84 4.39
N ASN A 140 18.29 -17.63 4.99
CA ASN A 140 18.39 -17.40 6.43
C ASN A 140 18.21 -15.90 6.74
N PHE A 141 17.96 -15.58 8.01
CA PHE A 141 17.76 -14.19 8.47
C PHE A 141 18.84 -13.23 7.98
N LYS A 142 20.12 -13.61 8.05
CA LYS A 142 21.25 -12.75 7.65
C LYS A 142 21.27 -12.49 6.15
N HIS A 143 20.97 -13.50 5.34
CA HIS A 143 20.91 -13.38 3.89
C HIS A 143 19.74 -12.50 3.46
N ILE A 144 18.57 -12.71 4.06
CA ILE A 144 17.38 -11.90 3.79
C ILE A 144 17.64 -10.43 4.17
N GLN A 145 18.15 -10.18 5.38
CA GLN A 145 18.54 -8.84 5.83
C GLN A 145 19.55 -8.19 4.88
N PHE A 146 20.57 -8.94 4.46
CA PHE A 146 21.59 -8.44 3.54
C PHE A 146 21.00 -8.11 2.15
N LEU A 147 20.11 -8.95 1.63
CA LEU A 147 19.45 -8.68 0.36
C LEU A 147 18.55 -7.45 0.45
N TYR A 148 17.82 -7.29 1.54
CA TYR A 148 17.01 -6.08 1.78
C TYR A 148 17.86 -4.81 1.77
N GLU A 149 18.96 -4.80 2.52
CA GLU A 149 19.87 -3.64 2.54
C GLU A 149 20.44 -3.35 1.14
N ARG A 150 20.77 -4.39 0.35
CA ARG A 150 21.19 -4.22 -1.05
C ARG A 150 20.09 -3.66 -1.94
N CYS A 151 18.87 -4.18 -1.82
CA CYS A 151 17.72 -3.69 -2.57
C CYS A 151 17.47 -2.20 -2.27
N LEU A 152 17.57 -1.80 -1.01
CA LEU A 152 17.38 -0.41 -0.61
C LEU A 152 18.46 0.55 -1.11
N VAL A 153 19.67 0.07 -1.43
CA VAL A 153 20.68 0.92 -2.11
C VAL A 153 20.18 1.34 -3.49
N THR A 154 19.61 0.41 -4.27
CA THR A 154 19.15 0.70 -5.64
C THR A 154 17.76 1.30 -5.68
N CYS A 155 16.91 0.89 -4.74
CA CYS A 155 15.48 1.19 -4.68
C CYS A 155 15.12 2.17 -3.56
N ALA A 156 16.07 2.99 -3.08
CA ALA A 156 15.90 3.90 -1.95
C ALA A 156 14.68 4.84 -2.06
N LEU A 157 14.27 5.23 -3.27
CA LEU A 157 13.15 6.16 -3.50
C LEU A 157 11.77 5.47 -3.49
N TYR A 158 11.73 4.14 -3.47
CA TYR A 158 10.51 3.35 -3.59
C TYR A 158 10.04 2.90 -2.21
N GLU A 159 8.97 3.52 -1.70
CA GLU A 159 8.43 3.24 -0.36
C GLU A 159 7.98 1.78 -0.18
N GLU A 160 7.61 1.07 -1.25
CA GLU A 160 7.16 -0.32 -1.19
C GLU A 160 8.21 -1.25 -0.58
N PHE A 161 9.50 -1.08 -0.91
CA PHE A 161 10.56 -1.95 -0.42
C PHE A 161 10.92 -1.64 1.04
N TRP A 162 10.86 -0.36 1.44
CA TRP A 162 11.00 0.04 2.85
C TRP A 162 9.89 -0.56 3.70
N LEU A 163 8.63 -0.43 3.25
CA LEU A 163 7.47 -0.99 3.94
C LEU A 163 7.54 -2.51 4.03
N ARG A 164 7.93 -3.18 2.95
CA ARG A 164 8.11 -4.63 2.94
C ARG A 164 9.20 -5.05 3.93
N TYR A 165 10.34 -4.37 3.93
CA TYR A 165 11.44 -4.67 4.85
C TYR A 165 11.05 -4.45 6.32
N ALA A 166 10.40 -3.33 6.62
CA ALA A 166 9.94 -3.02 7.97
C ALA A 166 8.93 -4.06 8.47
N ARG A 167 7.99 -4.50 7.62
CA ARG A 167 7.02 -5.57 7.96
C ARG A 167 7.72 -6.90 8.21
N TRP A 168 8.63 -7.31 7.32
CA TRP A 168 9.40 -8.54 7.48
C TRP A 168 10.23 -8.52 8.77
N MET A 169 10.89 -7.40 9.09
CA MET A 169 11.67 -7.23 10.31
C MET A 169 10.80 -7.18 11.56
N SER A 170 9.60 -6.60 11.48
CA SER A 170 8.66 -6.53 12.62
C SER A 170 8.11 -7.89 13.04
N ALA A 171 8.09 -8.87 12.13
CA ALA A 171 7.73 -10.25 12.44
C ALA A 171 8.82 -11.00 13.22
N GLN A 172 10.02 -10.43 13.34
CA GLN A 172 11.16 -11.06 13.99
C GLN A 172 11.19 -10.70 15.49
N VAL A 173 11.43 -11.70 16.33
CA VAL A 173 11.38 -11.55 17.79
C VAL A 173 12.49 -10.61 18.28
N GLY A 174 12.09 -9.58 19.04
CA GLY A 174 13.03 -8.67 19.73
C GLY A 174 13.75 -7.65 18.85
N ARG A 175 13.29 -7.43 17.60
CA ARG A 175 13.97 -6.57 16.62
C ARG A 175 13.33 -5.18 16.44
N GLN A 176 12.66 -4.66 17.47
CA GLN A 176 11.92 -3.39 17.38
C GLN A 176 12.81 -2.18 17.03
N GLU A 177 14.03 -2.11 17.55
CA GLU A 177 14.98 -1.04 17.22
C GLU A 177 15.41 -1.07 15.75
N GLU A 178 15.54 -2.25 15.15
CA GLU A 178 15.85 -2.37 13.72
C GLU A 178 14.68 -1.90 12.86
N VAL A 179 13.45 -2.24 13.25
CA VAL A 179 12.24 -1.72 12.60
C VAL A 179 12.19 -0.19 12.67
N ARG A 180 12.45 0.38 13.85
CA ARG A 180 12.54 1.84 14.05
C ARG A 180 13.58 2.45 13.13
N LEU A 181 14.77 1.85 13.04
CA LEU A 181 15.85 2.36 12.19
C LEU A 181 15.50 2.30 10.70
N ILE A 182 14.82 1.24 10.26
CA ILE A 182 14.35 1.11 8.86
C ILE A 182 13.37 2.23 8.53
N TYR A 183 12.36 2.44 9.38
CA TYR A 183 11.40 3.52 9.19
C TYR A 183 12.07 4.90 9.25
N PHE A 184 12.94 5.13 10.23
CA PHE A 184 13.68 6.39 10.35
C PHE A 184 14.47 6.69 9.06
N ARG A 185 15.34 5.76 8.62
CA ARG A 185 16.13 5.92 7.39
C ARG A 185 15.25 6.21 6.18
N GLY A 186 14.20 5.40 5.99
CA GLY A 186 13.31 5.55 4.86
C GLY A 186 12.55 6.89 4.89
N SER A 187 11.99 7.27 6.03
CA SER A 187 11.17 8.49 6.18
C SER A 187 11.96 9.79 6.23
N THR A 188 13.17 9.81 6.79
CA THR A 188 13.94 11.06 6.99
C THR A 188 15.03 11.29 5.96
N CYS A 189 15.59 10.22 5.37
CA CYS A 189 16.78 10.34 4.51
C CYS A 189 16.49 10.12 3.02
N PHE A 190 15.61 9.18 2.68
CA PHE A 190 15.51 8.68 1.30
C PHE A 190 14.17 8.92 0.62
N ALA A 191 13.05 8.59 1.27
CA ALA A 191 11.74 8.69 0.64
C ALA A 191 11.34 10.16 0.44
N PRO A 192 10.90 10.55 -0.77
CA PRO A 192 10.41 11.89 -1.04
C PRO A 192 9.31 12.32 -0.05
N MET A 193 9.19 13.62 0.20
CA MET A 193 8.24 14.15 1.20
C MET A 193 6.78 13.85 0.87
N CYS A 194 6.42 13.80 -0.42
CA CYS A 194 5.06 13.47 -0.86
C CYS A 194 4.69 11.98 -0.63
N ARG A 195 5.64 11.11 -0.30
CA ARG A 195 5.40 9.68 -0.02
C ARG A 195 5.09 9.49 1.46
N LEU A 196 3.82 9.69 1.82
CA LEU A 196 3.38 9.76 3.20
C LEU A 196 3.16 8.39 3.85
N SER A 197 2.87 7.35 3.07
CA SER A 197 2.55 6.01 3.57
C SER A 197 3.61 5.49 4.55
N LEU A 198 4.88 5.69 4.23
CA LEU A 198 5.99 5.26 5.09
C LEU A 198 6.03 6.03 6.42
N ARG A 199 5.76 7.34 6.41
CA ARG A 199 5.74 8.19 7.61
C ARG A 199 4.54 7.88 8.50
N PHE A 200 3.37 7.63 7.90
CA PHE A 200 2.19 7.20 8.66
C PHE A 200 2.41 5.84 9.33
N GLN A 201 3.01 4.88 8.62
CA GLN A 201 3.36 3.59 9.22
C GLN A 201 4.42 3.71 10.32
N PHE A 202 5.38 4.63 10.17
CA PHE A 202 6.35 4.91 11.22
C PHE A 202 5.68 5.48 12.48
N ALA A 203 4.80 6.46 12.32
CA ALA A 203 4.08 7.05 13.45
C ALA A 203 3.16 6.03 14.16
N LEU A 204 2.49 5.15 13.41
CA LEU A 204 1.71 4.05 13.97
C LEU A 204 2.58 3.02 14.71
N PHE A 205 3.78 2.73 14.20
CA PHE A 205 4.74 1.86 14.87
C PHE A 205 5.18 2.47 16.21
N GLU A 206 5.52 3.75 16.25
CA GLU A 206 5.95 4.43 17.48
C GLU A 206 4.82 4.56 18.50
N GLU A 207 3.60 4.81 18.02
CA GLU A 207 2.41 4.74 18.86
C GLU A 207 2.24 3.34 19.48
N ALA A 208 2.44 2.28 18.72
CA ALA A 208 2.36 0.90 19.22
C ALA A 208 3.45 0.57 20.25
N GLN A 209 4.60 1.25 20.20
CA GLN A 209 5.64 1.16 21.23
C GLN A 209 5.37 2.05 22.46
N GLY A 210 4.33 2.89 22.43
CA GLY A 210 3.98 3.83 23.50
C GLY A 210 4.63 5.22 23.39
N ASN A 211 5.36 5.49 22.31
CA ASN A 211 6.03 6.77 22.09
C ASN A 211 5.10 7.79 21.42
N LEU A 212 4.09 8.26 22.15
CA LEU A 212 3.03 9.13 21.62
C LEU A 212 3.54 10.49 21.13
N ASP A 213 4.44 11.13 21.89
CA ASP A 213 4.99 12.44 21.54
C ASP A 213 5.78 12.38 20.22
N PHE A 214 6.50 11.29 20.01
CA PHE A 214 7.26 11.07 18.79
C PHE A 214 6.34 10.81 17.59
N ALA A 215 5.28 10.01 17.78
CA ALA A 215 4.25 9.81 16.76
C ALA A 215 3.57 11.14 16.36
N LEU A 216 3.21 11.98 17.34
CA LEU A 216 2.68 13.33 17.09
C LEU A 216 3.68 14.20 16.33
N GLY A 217 4.95 14.19 16.73
CA GLY A 217 6.02 14.94 16.06
C GLY A 217 6.18 14.54 14.59
N ILE A 218 6.04 13.25 14.26
CA ILE A 218 6.05 12.80 12.86
C ILE A 218 4.87 13.40 12.09
N TYR A 219 3.64 13.31 12.61
CA TYR A 219 2.48 13.86 11.90
C TYR A 219 2.55 15.39 11.76
N GLN A 220 3.02 16.09 12.80
CA GLN A 220 3.26 17.54 12.74
C GLN A 220 4.30 17.89 11.68
N SER A 221 5.40 17.15 11.58
CA SER A 221 6.42 17.38 10.55
C SER A 221 5.88 17.22 9.11
N ILE A 222 4.85 16.39 8.93
CA ILE A 222 4.14 16.26 7.64
C ILE A 222 3.31 17.51 7.38
N LEU A 223 2.58 17.99 8.38
CA LEU A 223 1.74 19.19 8.26
C LEU A 223 2.57 20.47 8.06
N ASP A 224 3.76 20.57 8.66
CA ASP A 224 4.68 21.69 8.46
C ASP A 224 5.11 21.82 6.98
N GLN A 225 5.25 20.69 6.29
CA GLN A 225 5.68 20.64 4.89
C GLN A 225 4.50 20.67 3.91
N LEU A 226 3.38 20.05 4.29
CA LEU A 226 2.15 19.96 3.52
C LEU A 226 0.96 20.43 4.39
N PRO A 227 0.81 21.75 4.58
CA PRO A 227 -0.32 22.32 5.29
C PRO A 227 -1.63 21.84 4.66
N GLY A 228 -2.59 21.40 5.48
CA GLY A 228 -3.88 20.91 5.01
C GLY A 228 -3.91 19.44 4.54
N ASN A 229 -2.88 18.63 4.80
CA ASN A 229 -2.99 17.20 4.50
C ASN A 229 -4.07 16.52 5.38
N LEU A 230 -5.24 16.22 4.81
CA LEU A 230 -6.37 15.61 5.53
C LEU A 230 -5.99 14.28 6.21
N GLU A 231 -5.21 13.43 5.55
CA GLU A 231 -4.84 12.12 6.09
C GLU A 231 -4.00 12.27 7.37
N ALA A 232 -3.02 13.17 7.39
CA ALA A 232 -2.22 13.48 8.57
C ALA A 232 -3.06 14.04 9.73
N ILE A 233 -3.98 14.99 9.44
CA ILE A 233 -4.91 15.53 10.46
C ILE A 233 -5.78 14.41 11.03
N MET A 234 -6.32 13.55 10.17
CA MET A 234 -7.13 12.39 10.58
C MET A 234 -6.34 11.43 11.46
N HIS A 235 -5.08 11.17 11.14
CA HIS A 235 -4.21 10.35 11.98
C HIS A 235 -3.98 10.97 13.37
N ILE A 236 -3.77 12.29 13.47
CA ILE A 236 -3.64 13.01 14.75
C ILE A 236 -4.93 12.92 15.57
N ILE A 237 -6.09 13.15 14.95
CA ILE A 237 -7.40 13.02 15.61
C ILE A 237 -7.58 11.59 16.14
N HIS A 238 -7.29 10.59 15.32
CA HIS A 238 -7.41 9.19 15.72
C HIS A 238 -6.42 8.79 16.82
N LEU A 239 -5.20 9.35 16.82
CA LEU A 239 -4.20 9.15 17.86
C LEU A 239 -4.67 9.71 19.21
N HIS A 240 -5.12 10.97 19.24
CA HIS A 240 -5.67 11.58 20.46
C HIS A 240 -6.90 10.82 20.99
N ARG A 241 -7.73 10.30 20.09
CA ARG A 241 -8.86 9.44 20.45
C ARG A 241 -8.40 8.13 21.11
N ARG A 242 -7.33 7.50 20.63
CA ARG A 242 -6.78 6.27 21.21
C ARG A 242 -6.11 6.52 22.56
N GLN A 243 -5.48 7.68 22.72
CA GLN A 243 -4.86 8.10 23.98
C GLN A 243 -5.90 8.31 25.09
N ASP A 244 -6.96 9.09 24.84
CA ASP A 244 -7.97 9.44 25.84
C ASP A 244 -9.41 9.15 25.34
N PRO A 245 -9.86 7.88 25.31
CA PRO A 245 -11.18 7.52 24.73
C PRO A 245 -12.40 8.18 25.38
N LYS A 246 -12.28 8.60 26.64
CA LYS A 246 -13.37 9.23 27.41
C LYS A 246 -13.42 10.75 27.25
N ASN A 247 -12.34 11.37 26.79
CA ASN A 247 -12.24 12.83 26.71
C ASN A 247 -12.56 13.33 25.30
N TYR A 248 -13.85 13.30 24.96
CA TYR A 248 -14.34 13.80 23.67
C TYR A 248 -14.24 15.32 23.55
N GLU A 249 -14.27 16.07 24.66
CA GLU A 249 -14.19 17.54 24.63
C GLU A 249 -12.83 18.02 24.14
N LYS A 250 -11.75 17.41 24.64
CA LYS A 250 -10.38 17.70 24.16
C LYS A 250 -10.24 17.35 22.67
N LEU A 251 -10.80 16.22 22.24
CA LEU A 251 -10.78 15.82 20.83
C LEU A 251 -11.53 16.83 19.95
N ILE A 252 -12.71 17.29 20.39
CA ILE A 252 -13.49 18.31 19.68
C ILE A 252 -12.72 19.64 19.62
N ALA A 253 -12.04 20.04 20.70
CA ALA A 253 -11.23 21.25 20.71
C ALA A 253 -10.10 21.19 19.66
N ILE A 254 -9.43 20.03 19.55
CA ILE A 254 -8.39 19.80 18.54
C ILE A 254 -8.97 19.85 17.12
N ILE A 255 -10.13 19.21 16.88
CA ILE A 255 -10.79 19.26 15.58
C ILE A 255 -11.15 20.70 15.20
N LYS A 256 -11.67 21.49 16.16
CA LYS A 256 -12.00 22.90 15.97
C LYS A 256 -10.77 23.73 15.63
N GLU A 257 -9.64 23.51 16.30
CA GLU A 257 -8.38 24.18 16.00
C GLU A 257 -7.96 23.98 14.53
N TYR A 258 -8.06 22.77 14.00
CA TYR A 258 -7.76 22.50 12.58
C TYR A 258 -8.80 23.06 11.60
N ILE A 259 -10.06 23.16 12.01
CA ILE A 259 -11.12 23.78 11.22
C ILE A 259 -10.91 25.29 11.10
N ASP A 260 -10.59 25.93 12.23
CA ASP A 260 -10.41 27.37 12.36
C ASP A 260 -9.08 27.85 11.75
N ASN A 261 -8.15 26.91 11.47
CA ASN A 261 -6.91 27.22 10.78
C ASN A 261 -7.18 27.80 9.37
N PRO A 262 -6.61 28.97 9.04
CA PRO A 262 -6.77 29.60 7.73
C PRO A 262 -6.22 28.74 6.58
N ASP A 263 -5.19 27.92 6.83
CA ASP A 263 -4.51 27.11 5.82
C ASP A 263 -5.34 25.89 5.36
N THR A 264 -6.42 25.56 6.09
CA THR A 264 -7.28 24.41 5.78
C THR A 264 -8.28 24.77 4.67
N GLU A 265 -8.24 24.05 3.55
CA GLU A 265 -9.20 24.28 2.45
C GLU A 265 -10.66 23.99 2.88
N PRO A 266 -11.67 24.67 2.30
CA PRO A 266 -13.09 24.41 2.60
C PRO A 266 -13.53 22.95 2.39
N SER A 267 -12.91 22.24 1.44
CA SER A 267 -13.15 20.82 1.21
C SER A 267 -12.72 19.95 2.40
N ILE A 268 -11.54 20.24 2.96
CA ILE A 268 -10.99 19.54 4.12
C ILE A 268 -11.81 19.87 5.37
N ARG A 269 -12.19 21.15 5.55
CA ARG A 269 -13.03 21.59 6.68
C ARG A 269 -14.33 20.77 6.77
N GLY A 270 -15.04 20.54 5.67
CA GLY A 270 -16.27 19.74 5.72
C GLY A 270 -16.05 18.26 6.09
N SER A 271 -14.90 17.68 5.74
CA SER A 271 -14.51 16.34 6.22
C SER A 271 -14.22 16.34 7.73
N LEU A 272 -13.53 17.36 8.24
CA LEU A 272 -13.28 17.51 9.68
C LEU A 272 -14.58 17.74 10.47
N PHE A 273 -15.51 18.51 9.91
CA PHE A 273 -16.86 18.69 10.48
C PHE A 273 -17.64 17.38 10.54
N ALA A 274 -17.57 16.55 9.50
CA ALA A 274 -18.20 15.24 9.51
C ALA A 274 -17.62 14.34 10.61
N GLU A 275 -16.31 14.40 10.85
CA GLU A 275 -15.66 13.67 11.94
C GLU A 275 -16.02 14.23 13.32
N TRP A 276 -16.16 15.55 13.47
CA TRP A 276 -16.72 16.13 14.70
C TRP A 276 -18.13 15.60 14.97
N ALA A 277 -19.01 15.57 13.97
CA ALA A 277 -20.35 15.01 14.11
C ALA A 277 -20.31 13.52 14.49
N ARG A 278 -19.39 12.75 13.90
CA ARG A 278 -19.16 11.34 14.23
C ARG A 278 -18.68 11.17 15.69
N VAL A 279 -17.84 12.08 16.18
CA VAL A 279 -17.39 12.10 17.58
C VAL A 279 -18.58 12.25 18.53
N LEU A 280 -19.46 13.22 18.27
CA LEU A 280 -20.68 13.46 19.05
C LEU A 280 -21.65 12.26 18.99
N TRP A 281 -21.85 11.70 17.80
CA TRP A 281 -22.79 10.60 17.61
C TRP A 281 -22.31 9.28 18.23
N LYS A 282 -21.12 8.79 17.86
CA LYS A 282 -20.66 7.45 18.22
C LYS A 282 -20.00 7.36 19.59
N PHE A 283 -19.36 8.44 20.05
CA PHE A 283 -18.55 8.39 21.28
C PHE A 283 -19.22 9.11 22.45
N LYS A 284 -19.78 10.32 22.23
CA LYS A 284 -20.62 10.97 23.24
C LYS A 284 -21.98 10.29 23.37
N GLY A 285 -22.47 9.64 22.32
CA GLY A 285 -23.77 8.96 22.30
C GLY A 285 -24.95 9.92 22.15
N SER A 286 -24.71 11.14 21.66
CA SER A 286 -25.74 12.16 21.48
C SER A 286 -26.01 12.37 19.98
N PRO A 287 -26.99 11.64 19.40
CA PRO A 287 -27.35 11.83 17.99
C PRO A 287 -28.00 13.20 17.74
N ASP A 288 -28.67 13.78 18.73
CA ASP A 288 -29.34 15.07 18.57
C ASP A 288 -28.33 16.22 18.46
N ASP A 289 -27.24 16.19 19.24
CA ASP A 289 -26.16 17.17 19.11
C ASP A 289 -25.47 17.06 17.73
N ALA A 290 -25.24 15.84 17.25
CA ALA A 290 -24.65 15.60 15.94
C ALA A 290 -25.57 16.11 14.82
N ARG A 291 -26.89 15.92 14.95
CA ARG A 291 -27.88 16.42 13.99
C ARG A 291 -27.95 17.94 13.98
N ALA A 292 -27.97 18.56 15.16
CA ALA A 292 -27.94 20.03 15.27
C ALA A 292 -26.71 20.61 14.57
N LEU A 293 -25.54 20.00 14.80
CA LEU A 293 -24.28 20.40 14.16
C LEU A 293 -24.35 20.35 12.63
N PHE A 294 -24.95 19.30 12.06
CA PHE A 294 -25.17 19.22 10.61
C PHE A 294 -26.13 20.32 10.14
N GLN A 295 -27.28 20.49 10.80
CA GLN A 295 -28.31 21.44 10.40
C GLN A 295 -27.83 22.90 10.41
N GLU A 296 -27.07 23.30 11.44
CA GLU A 296 -26.50 24.65 11.55
C GLU A 296 -25.51 24.96 10.42
N ASN A 297 -24.78 23.95 9.94
CA ASN A 297 -23.68 24.13 8.99
C ASN A 297 -24.04 23.83 7.53
N VAL A 298 -25.30 23.48 7.22
CA VAL A 298 -25.78 23.27 5.84
C VAL A 298 -25.49 24.48 4.94
N ALA A 299 -25.62 25.70 5.46
CA ALA A 299 -25.40 26.91 4.68
C ALA A 299 -23.93 27.12 4.29
N ASN A 300 -23.00 26.65 5.13
CA ASN A 300 -21.57 26.87 4.98
C ASN A 300 -20.89 25.84 4.05
N TYR A 301 -21.43 24.61 3.98
CA TYR A 301 -20.82 23.48 3.27
C TYR A 301 -21.64 22.97 2.07
N ARG A 302 -22.33 23.87 1.36
CA ARG A 302 -23.19 23.51 0.22
C ARG A 302 -22.46 22.75 -0.87
N ASP A 303 -21.19 23.07 -1.09
CA ASP A 303 -20.37 22.54 -2.18
C ASP A 303 -19.57 21.29 -1.76
N ASN A 304 -19.56 20.97 -0.47
CA ASN A 304 -18.70 19.91 0.06
C ASN A 304 -19.37 18.54 0.00
N ARG A 305 -18.90 17.68 -0.92
CA ARG A 305 -19.41 16.30 -1.09
C ARG A 305 -19.32 15.46 0.19
N TYR A 306 -18.24 15.57 0.96
CA TYR A 306 -17.99 14.72 2.13
C TYR A 306 -18.95 15.04 3.27
N PHE A 307 -19.29 16.32 3.44
CA PHE A 307 -20.28 16.75 4.41
C PHE A 307 -21.65 16.09 4.15
N TRP A 308 -22.16 16.17 2.90
CA TRP A 308 -23.46 15.61 2.54
C TRP A 308 -23.50 14.08 2.61
N ILE A 309 -22.44 13.40 2.14
CA ILE A 309 -22.32 11.93 2.24
C ILE A 309 -22.40 11.49 3.70
N ASN A 310 -21.65 12.14 4.60
CA ASN A 310 -21.64 11.77 6.01
C ASN A 310 -22.94 12.13 6.72
N TYR A 311 -23.60 13.23 6.35
CA TYR A 311 -24.90 13.58 6.92
C TYR A 311 -25.98 12.56 6.55
N LEU A 312 -26.03 12.14 5.27
CA LEU A 312 -26.95 11.11 4.80
C LEU A 312 -26.67 9.76 5.51
N ARG A 313 -25.41 9.32 5.55
CA ARG A 313 -25.01 8.10 6.24
C ARG A 313 -25.30 8.13 7.74
N PHE A 314 -25.19 9.29 8.38
CA PHE A 314 -25.53 9.47 9.78
C PHE A 314 -27.01 9.20 10.03
N GLU A 315 -27.93 9.77 9.24
CA GLU A 315 -29.37 9.55 9.42
C GLU A 315 -29.78 8.11 9.07
N MET A 316 -29.20 7.52 8.02
CA MET A 316 -29.45 6.13 7.62
C MET A 316 -29.00 5.10 8.66
N ALA A 317 -28.02 5.45 9.51
CA ALA A 317 -27.46 4.55 10.51
C ALA A 317 -28.07 4.73 11.91
N GLN A 318 -29.13 5.55 12.04
CA GLN A 318 -29.89 5.63 13.28
C GLN A 318 -30.70 4.34 13.48
N PRO A 319 -30.87 3.88 14.73
CA PRO A 319 -31.69 2.69 15.00
C PRO A 319 -33.13 2.91 14.54
N VAL A 320 -33.71 1.90 13.90
CA VAL A 320 -35.08 1.92 13.39
C VAL A 320 -35.91 0.95 14.23
N ASP A 321 -36.76 1.50 15.09
CA ASP A 321 -37.83 0.75 15.76
C ASP A 321 -39.17 0.98 15.04
N VAL A 322 -40.10 0.03 15.12
CA VAL A 322 -41.42 0.06 14.44
C VAL A 322 -42.22 1.36 14.71
N GLU A 323 -42.07 1.94 15.90
CA GLU A 323 -42.73 3.20 16.26
C GLU A 323 -42.00 4.44 15.72
N THR A 324 -40.67 4.38 15.62
CA THR A 324 -39.80 5.48 15.17
C THR A 324 -39.52 5.47 13.66
N GLU A 325 -39.89 4.38 12.97
CA GLU A 325 -39.63 4.14 11.55
C GLU A 325 -40.06 5.34 10.69
N LYS A 326 -41.28 5.81 10.87
CA LYS A 326 -41.83 6.95 10.13
C LYS A 326 -41.04 8.25 10.34
N ASP A 327 -40.56 8.48 11.56
CA ASP A 327 -39.80 9.67 11.89
C ASP A 327 -38.37 9.61 11.34
N VAL A 328 -37.75 8.44 11.35
CA VAL A 328 -36.42 8.23 10.73
C VAL A 328 -36.51 8.42 9.22
N PHE A 329 -37.49 7.80 8.55
CA PHE A 329 -37.70 8.01 7.11
C PHE A 329 -37.96 9.48 6.77
N LYS A 330 -38.75 10.20 7.59
CA LYS A 330 -38.98 11.63 7.40
C LYS A 330 -37.70 12.44 7.55
N LYS A 331 -36.82 12.09 8.49
CA LYS A 331 -35.52 12.75 8.68
C LYS A 331 -34.60 12.53 7.48
N ILE A 332 -34.47 11.29 7.00
CA ILE A 332 -33.65 10.97 5.82
C ILE A 332 -34.21 11.65 4.58
N TYR A 333 -35.54 11.64 4.41
CA TYR A 333 -36.23 12.37 3.34
C TYR A 333 -35.86 13.85 3.35
N ASN A 334 -35.92 14.50 4.51
CA ASN A 334 -35.54 15.92 4.64
C ASN A 334 -34.08 16.15 4.21
N VAL A 335 -33.15 15.24 4.53
CA VAL A 335 -31.75 15.35 4.09
C VAL A 335 -31.63 15.23 2.58
N ILE A 336 -32.30 14.25 1.96
CA ILE A 336 -32.31 14.12 0.50
C ILE A 336 -32.93 15.35 -0.16
N THR A 337 -34.05 15.87 0.36
CA THR A 337 -34.64 17.11 -0.14
C THR A 337 -33.66 18.28 -0.02
N LEU A 338 -32.92 18.40 1.08
CA LEU A 338 -31.89 19.43 1.26
C LEU A 338 -30.74 19.27 0.25
N ILE A 339 -30.25 18.04 0.04
CA ILE A 339 -29.22 17.75 -0.97
C ILE A 339 -29.73 18.17 -2.35
N ARG A 340 -30.98 17.85 -2.70
CA ARG A 340 -31.55 18.15 -4.01
C ARG A 340 -31.90 19.63 -4.21
N THR A 341 -32.18 20.39 -3.16
CA THR A 341 -32.64 21.78 -3.29
C THR A 341 -31.59 22.83 -2.94
N LYS A 342 -30.72 22.55 -1.97
CA LYS A 342 -29.82 23.56 -1.38
C LYS A 342 -28.32 23.28 -1.55
N SER A 343 -27.93 22.07 -1.95
CA SER A 343 -26.51 21.80 -2.24
C SER A 343 -26.12 22.42 -3.59
N HIS A 344 -24.84 22.70 -3.82
CA HIS A 344 -24.32 23.00 -5.16
C HIS A 344 -23.44 21.85 -5.68
N LEU A 345 -23.75 20.62 -5.26
CA LEU A 345 -23.07 19.43 -5.75
C LEU A 345 -23.39 19.19 -7.24
N PRO A 346 -22.45 18.61 -8.01
CA PRO A 346 -22.70 18.15 -9.37
C PRO A 346 -23.94 17.25 -9.45
N PRO A 347 -24.76 17.33 -10.52
CA PRO A 347 -26.00 16.55 -10.63
C PRO A 347 -25.75 15.04 -10.55
N LEU A 348 -24.64 14.53 -11.09
CA LEU A 348 -24.25 13.13 -10.98
C LEU A 348 -24.07 12.67 -9.53
N ILE A 349 -23.37 13.46 -8.69
CA ILE A 349 -23.20 13.14 -7.26
C ILE A 349 -24.54 13.15 -6.54
N VAL A 350 -25.44 14.07 -6.90
CA VAL A 350 -26.78 14.11 -6.31
C VAL A 350 -27.59 12.89 -6.74
N LYS A 351 -27.46 12.45 -7.99
CA LYS A 351 -28.06 11.21 -8.48
C LYS A 351 -27.55 10.00 -7.68
N ASP A 352 -26.25 9.86 -7.50
CA ASP A 352 -25.64 8.77 -6.72
C ASP A 352 -26.13 8.76 -5.26
N LEU A 353 -26.17 9.92 -4.60
CA LEU A 353 -26.71 10.06 -3.24
C LEU A 353 -28.20 9.72 -3.17
N SER A 354 -28.96 10.05 -4.22
CA SER A 354 -30.38 9.71 -4.29
C SER A 354 -30.56 8.21 -4.47
N HIS A 355 -29.70 7.56 -5.27
CA HIS A 355 -29.69 6.10 -5.46
C HIS A 355 -29.35 5.36 -4.17
N LEU A 356 -28.38 5.84 -3.39
CA LEU A 356 -28.08 5.26 -2.07
C LEU A 356 -29.30 5.28 -1.12
N TYR A 357 -30.09 6.35 -1.17
CA TYR A 357 -31.34 6.41 -0.42
C TYR A 357 -32.39 5.46 -1.00
N MET A 358 -32.51 5.36 -2.33
CA MET A 358 -33.42 4.40 -2.98
C MET A 358 -33.12 2.94 -2.58
N GLU A 359 -31.84 2.55 -2.53
CA GLU A 359 -31.42 1.24 -2.03
C GLU A 359 -31.83 1.04 -0.58
N TYR A 360 -31.57 2.03 0.29
CA TYR A 360 -31.98 2.00 1.69
C TYR A 360 -33.49 1.83 1.87
N LEU A 361 -34.30 2.49 1.03
CA LEU A 361 -35.75 2.32 1.05
C LEU A 361 -36.15 0.89 0.72
N LEU A 362 -35.52 0.23 -0.25
CA LEU A 362 -35.84 -1.16 -0.62
C LEU A 362 -35.46 -2.14 0.49
N GLU A 363 -34.32 -1.93 1.15
CA GLU A 363 -33.83 -2.81 2.22
C GLU A 363 -34.67 -2.71 3.51
N ASN A 364 -35.16 -1.51 3.84
CA ASN A 364 -35.78 -1.23 5.13
C ASN A 364 -37.29 -0.92 5.04
N ALA A 365 -37.91 -0.99 3.86
CA ALA A 365 -39.33 -0.69 3.72
C ALA A 365 -40.22 -1.76 4.36
N THR A 366 -40.95 -1.37 5.40
CA THR A 366 -42.02 -2.20 5.99
C THR A 366 -43.41 -1.86 5.43
N SER A 367 -43.58 -0.67 4.85
CA SER A 367 -44.90 -0.18 4.41
C SER A 367 -44.98 0.19 2.92
N PRO A 368 -46.14 -0.01 2.26
CA PRO A 368 -46.32 0.34 0.85
C PRO A 368 -46.10 1.83 0.53
N GLY A 369 -46.30 2.71 1.52
CA GLY A 369 -46.07 4.16 1.36
C GLY A 369 -44.60 4.52 1.12
N VAL A 370 -43.67 3.73 1.66
CA VAL A 370 -42.23 3.92 1.43
C VAL A 370 -41.85 3.57 -0.01
N ILE A 371 -42.49 2.54 -0.58
CA ILE A 371 -42.29 2.15 -1.98
C ILE A 371 -42.91 3.17 -2.95
N GLN A 372 -44.02 3.82 -2.57
CA GLN A 372 -44.55 4.94 -3.35
C GLN A 372 -43.55 6.11 -3.44
N GLU A 373 -42.82 6.39 -2.35
CA GLU A 373 -41.75 7.38 -2.35
C GLU A 373 -40.57 6.95 -3.23
N TYR A 374 -40.19 5.66 -3.21
CA TYR A 374 -39.21 5.12 -4.16
C TYR A 374 -39.63 5.39 -5.61
N CYS A 375 -40.87 5.06 -5.97
CA CYS A 375 -41.36 5.27 -7.35
C CYS A 375 -41.40 6.75 -7.73
N ARG A 376 -41.72 7.65 -6.78
CA ARG A 376 -41.64 9.09 -7.00
C ARG A 376 -40.20 9.52 -7.26
N LEU A 377 -39.25 9.06 -6.44
CA LEU A 377 -37.84 9.43 -6.55
C LEU A 377 -37.21 8.86 -7.83
N ASP A 378 -37.54 7.62 -8.21
CA ASP A 378 -37.12 7.01 -9.47
C ASP A 378 -37.54 7.85 -10.68
N ARG A 379 -38.79 8.32 -10.70
CA ARG A 379 -39.28 9.23 -11.75
C ARG A 379 -38.50 10.55 -11.80
N GLU A 380 -38.10 11.08 -10.65
CA GLU A 380 -37.37 12.35 -10.54
C GLU A 380 -35.86 12.22 -10.82
N VAL A 381 -35.27 11.05 -10.60
CA VAL A 381 -33.83 10.81 -10.73
C VAL A 381 -33.47 10.12 -12.03
N ASN A 382 -34.23 9.10 -12.42
CA ASN A 382 -33.99 8.27 -13.60
C ASN A 382 -34.97 8.57 -14.76
N GLY A 383 -36.08 9.27 -14.48
CA GLY A 383 -37.05 9.64 -15.50
C GLY A 383 -36.50 10.67 -16.50
N PRO A 384 -37.19 10.89 -17.64
CA PRO A 384 -36.78 11.88 -18.62
C PRO A 384 -36.89 13.30 -18.07
N TRP A 385 -36.05 14.23 -18.55
CA TRP A 385 -36.04 15.64 -18.15
C TRP A 385 -37.41 16.33 -18.23
N SER A 386 -38.32 15.87 -19.10
CA SER A 386 -39.69 16.40 -19.19
C SER A 386 -40.47 16.25 -17.88
N ILE A 387 -40.17 15.24 -17.05
CA ILE A 387 -40.92 14.89 -15.85
C ILE A 387 -40.16 15.24 -14.56
N GLN A 388 -38.83 15.40 -14.63
CA GLN A 388 -37.98 15.76 -13.48
C GLN A 388 -38.25 17.20 -13.01
N THR A 389 -39.22 17.40 -12.14
CA THR A 389 -39.67 18.75 -11.77
C THR A 389 -38.67 19.40 -10.80
N GLU A 390 -38.12 18.61 -9.88
CA GLU A 390 -37.21 19.12 -8.85
C GLU A 390 -35.79 19.37 -9.40
N ASN A 391 -35.33 18.61 -10.40
CA ASN A 391 -34.04 18.87 -11.02
C ASN A 391 -34.07 20.11 -11.93
N LYS A 392 -35.21 20.39 -12.59
CA LYS A 392 -35.42 21.63 -13.36
C LYS A 392 -35.27 22.89 -12.49
N LEU A 393 -35.72 22.83 -11.23
CA LEU A 393 -35.62 23.94 -10.28
C LEU A 393 -34.17 24.26 -9.88
N ARG A 394 -33.21 23.36 -10.09
CA ARG A 394 -31.79 23.64 -9.84
C ARG A 394 -31.08 24.32 -11.01
N LEU A 395 -31.64 24.18 -12.21
CA LEU A 395 -31.16 24.88 -13.41
C LEU A 395 -31.57 26.36 -13.42
N THR A 396 -32.33 26.79 -12.41
CA THR A 396 -32.85 28.15 -12.31
C THR A 396 -32.31 28.87 -11.09
N ASP A 397 -31.56 29.94 -11.31
CA ASP A 397 -31.29 30.97 -10.30
C ASP A 397 -32.56 31.82 -10.08
N ASN A 398 -33.67 31.19 -9.69
CA ASN A 398 -35.01 31.78 -9.48
C ASN A 398 -35.82 32.15 -10.73
N GLU A 399 -35.58 31.50 -11.88
CA GLU A 399 -36.53 31.54 -13.01
C GLU A 399 -37.73 30.59 -12.81
N ASP A 400 -38.88 30.99 -13.34
CA ASP A 400 -40.12 30.21 -13.39
C ASP A 400 -39.91 28.91 -14.21
N ILE A 401 -40.54 27.80 -13.79
CA ILE A 401 -40.45 26.47 -14.44
C ILE A 401 -40.85 26.58 -15.91
N ALA A 402 -41.80 27.48 -16.24
CA ALA A 402 -42.23 27.75 -17.60
C ALA A 402 -41.10 28.29 -18.52
N SER A 403 -40.14 29.03 -17.97
CA SER A 403 -38.96 29.52 -18.70
C SER A 403 -38.03 28.37 -19.08
N VAL A 404 -37.81 27.43 -18.15
CA VAL A 404 -36.98 26.24 -18.38
C VAL A 404 -37.61 25.32 -19.40
N GLU A 405 -38.93 25.11 -19.33
CA GLU A 405 -39.63 24.29 -20.32
C GLU A 405 -39.58 24.91 -21.72
N LYS A 406 -39.60 26.24 -21.81
CA LYS A 406 -39.43 26.94 -23.08
C LYS A 406 -38.00 26.79 -23.62
N ARG A 407 -36.97 26.84 -22.76
CA ARG A 407 -35.57 26.56 -23.12
C ARG A 407 -35.36 25.11 -23.55
N LEU A 408 -35.88 24.16 -22.77
CA LEU A 408 -35.87 22.74 -23.11
C LEU A 408 -36.55 22.46 -24.45
N ARG A 409 -37.68 23.13 -24.75
CA ARG A 409 -38.33 23.01 -26.08
C ARG A 409 -37.46 23.55 -27.21
N ALA A 410 -36.65 24.59 -26.96
CA ALA A 410 -35.69 25.12 -27.94
C ALA A 410 -34.45 24.22 -28.09
N GLU A 411 -34.11 23.46 -27.05
CA GLU A 411 -32.98 22.53 -26.97
C GLU A 411 -33.40 21.05 -27.20
N ASN A 412 -34.51 20.82 -27.92
CA ASN A 412 -35.03 19.48 -28.24
C ASN A 412 -35.21 18.52 -27.04
N GLY A 413 -35.51 19.08 -25.86
CA GLY A 413 -35.86 18.36 -24.65
C GLY A 413 -34.71 18.09 -23.68
N HIS A 414 -33.49 18.56 -23.98
CA HIS A 414 -32.31 18.34 -23.15
C HIS A 414 -31.67 19.66 -22.68
N PRO A 415 -31.46 19.90 -21.37
CA PRO A 415 -30.89 21.16 -20.90
C PRO A 415 -29.42 21.32 -21.34
N GLY A 416 -29.08 22.48 -21.88
CA GLY A 416 -27.72 22.88 -22.27
C GLY A 416 -27.21 22.30 -23.60
N LEU A 417 -28.06 21.59 -24.34
CA LEU A 417 -27.71 20.92 -25.59
C LEU A 417 -28.58 21.42 -26.75
N LEU A 418 -28.03 22.32 -27.56
CA LEU A 418 -28.62 22.63 -28.86
C LEU A 418 -28.22 21.54 -29.85
N ILE A 419 -29.14 20.62 -30.13
CA ILE A 419 -28.95 19.62 -31.18
C ILE A 419 -29.16 20.31 -32.53
N THR A 420 -28.07 20.76 -33.14
CA THR A 420 -28.05 21.28 -34.51
C THR A 420 -27.93 20.14 -35.51
N GLU A 421 -28.79 20.11 -36.54
CA GLU A 421 -28.76 19.08 -37.59
C GLU A 421 -27.40 18.98 -38.31
N GLU A 422 -26.62 20.06 -38.28
CA GLU A 422 -25.26 20.13 -38.83
C GLU A 422 -24.26 19.23 -38.09
N ASP A 423 -24.32 19.14 -36.75
CA ASP A 423 -23.39 18.32 -35.96
C ASP A 423 -23.65 16.82 -36.15
N ILE A 424 -24.93 16.44 -36.30
CA ILE A 424 -25.34 15.07 -36.64
C ILE A 424 -24.82 14.68 -38.03
N ARG A 425 -24.88 15.62 -38.98
CA ARG A 425 -24.40 15.41 -40.35
C ARG A 425 -22.89 15.25 -40.43
N ASP A 426 -22.15 15.87 -39.51
CA ASP A 426 -20.70 15.75 -39.34
C ASP A 426 -20.26 14.49 -38.59
N GLY A 427 -21.19 13.62 -38.17
CA GLY A 427 -20.90 12.37 -37.46
C GLY A 427 -20.43 12.56 -36.02
N ARG A 428 -20.58 13.77 -35.46
CA ARG A 428 -20.28 14.05 -34.05
C ARG A 428 -21.48 13.68 -33.20
N ASN A 429 -21.28 12.97 -32.08
CA ASN A 429 -22.36 12.68 -31.16
C ASN A 429 -22.73 13.97 -30.40
N PRO A 430 -23.96 14.51 -30.58
CA PRO A 430 -24.35 15.77 -29.96
C PRO A 430 -24.29 15.72 -28.43
N TYR A 431 -24.37 14.52 -27.84
CA TYR A 431 -24.43 14.32 -26.40
C TYR A 431 -23.05 14.26 -25.71
N ASP A 432 -21.93 14.22 -26.46
CA ASP A 432 -20.59 14.08 -25.86
C ASP A 432 -20.26 15.22 -24.90
N LYS A 433 -20.54 16.47 -25.30
CA LYS A 433 -20.35 17.66 -24.44
C LYS A 433 -21.18 17.60 -23.15
N TYR A 434 -22.33 16.94 -23.18
CA TYR A 434 -23.18 16.80 -22.00
C TYR A 434 -22.62 15.77 -21.04
N PHE A 435 -22.20 14.61 -21.54
CA PHE A 435 -21.55 13.59 -20.72
C PHE A 435 -20.29 14.17 -20.04
N GLU A 436 -19.47 14.91 -20.78
CA GLU A 436 -18.30 15.61 -20.23
C GLU A 436 -18.68 16.62 -19.13
N GLN A 437 -19.75 17.42 -19.32
CA GLN A 437 -20.23 18.38 -18.32
C GLN A 437 -20.82 17.71 -17.07
N GLN A 438 -21.33 16.49 -17.19
CA GLN A 438 -21.78 15.68 -16.04
C GLN A 438 -20.63 14.94 -15.35
N GLY A 439 -19.41 15.00 -15.89
CA GLY A 439 -18.24 14.28 -15.40
C GLY A 439 -18.15 12.82 -15.85
N GLU A 440 -18.95 12.43 -16.85
CA GLU A 440 -18.86 11.14 -17.52
C GLU A 440 -17.86 11.22 -18.69
N ILE A 441 -17.05 10.18 -18.89
CA ILE A 441 -16.20 10.04 -20.08
C ILE A 441 -17.12 9.52 -21.19
N PRO A 442 -17.28 10.23 -22.33
CA PRO A 442 -18.08 9.74 -23.44
C PRO A 442 -17.55 8.36 -23.88
N PRO A 443 -18.42 7.41 -24.26
CA PRO A 443 -17.96 6.16 -24.85
C PRO A 443 -17.08 6.49 -26.06
N ALA A 444 -15.87 5.92 -26.10
CA ALA A 444 -14.96 6.12 -27.21
C ALA A 444 -15.70 5.80 -28.53
N PRO A 445 -15.57 6.62 -29.58
CA PRO A 445 -16.25 6.36 -30.84
C PRO A 445 -15.86 4.98 -31.32
N ASP A 446 -16.85 4.11 -31.50
CA ASP A 446 -16.68 2.76 -32.02
C ASP A 446 -15.96 2.86 -33.37
N SER A 447 -14.68 2.51 -33.39
CA SER A 447 -13.86 2.46 -34.61
C SER A 447 -14.26 1.30 -35.54
N SER A 448 -15.43 0.69 -35.32
CA SER A 448 -15.95 -0.48 -36.04
C SER A 448 -17.05 -0.13 -37.06
N ALA A 449 -17.53 1.12 -37.11
CA ALA A 449 -18.58 1.55 -38.05
C ALA A 449 -18.06 2.26 -39.32
N ASN A 450 -16.83 1.98 -39.75
CA ASN A 450 -16.34 2.31 -41.10
C ASN A 450 -15.84 1.03 -41.78
N GLY A 451 -16.80 0.20 -42.20
CA GLY A 451 -16.53 -1.06 -42.89
C GLY A 451 -17.76 -1.59 -43.60
N VAL A 452 -18.13 -0.88 -44.68
CA VAL A 452 -19.04 -1.29 -45.79
C VAL A 452 -20.50 -1.55 -45.44
#